data_AF-A0AA37WUG5-F1
#
_entry.id   AF-A0AA37WUG5-F1
#
_cell.length_a   1.000
_cell.length_b   1.000
_cell.length_c   1.000
_cell.angle_alpha   90.00
_cell.angle_beta   90.00
_cell.angle_gamma   90.00
#
_symmetry.space_group_name_H-M   'P 1'
#
loop_
_entity.id
_entity.type
_entity.pdbx_description
1 polymer ?
#
loop_
_entity_poly.entity_id
_entity_poly.type
_entity_poly.pdbx_seq_one_letter_code
_entity_poly.pdbx_strand_id
1 'polypeptide(L)'
;MRIEFTTGSAGSFDLPKHLCIDPLDSYAEREVLVDFEITGSSCRLTAAIDREGQDILSELTEAQRKDIQNELIEACGLGLGAVHLTSRGRMEQEAVFL
;
A
#
# COMPACT_ATOMS: atom_id res chain seq x y z
N MET A 1 4.96 -1.45 -7.00
CA MET A 1 4.17 -1.76 -5.79
C MET A 1 2.73 -2.04 -6.23
N ARG A 2 2.09 -3.08 -5.71
CA ARG A 2 0.75 -3.51 -6.13
C ARG A 2 -0.12 -3.71 -4.91
N ILE A 3 -1.21 -2.95 -4.81
CA ILE A 3 -2.25 -3.17 -3.80
C ILE A 3 -3.16 -4.28 -4.33
N GLU A 4 -3.34 -5.34 -3.54
CA GLU A 4 -4.25 -6.44 -3.86
C GLU A 4 -5.53 -6.25 -3.03
N PHE A 5 -6.63 -5.94 -3.71
CA PHE A 5 -7.96 -5.93 -3.10
C PHE A 5 -8.59 -7.31 -3.29
N THR A 6 -8.52 -8.17 -2.28
CA THR A 6 -9.23 -9.45 -2.30
C THR A 6 -10.72 -9.18 -2.08
N THR A 7 -11.51 -9.20 -3.16
CA THR A 7 -12.96 -9.10 -3.06
C THR A 7 -13.52 -10.45 -2.59
N GLY A 8 -13.61 -10.62 -1.27
CA GLY A 8 -14.18 -11.79 -0.62
C GLY A 8 -15.65 -12.00 -1.01
N SER A 9 -15.97 -13.16 -1.58
CA SER A 9 -17.34 -13.57 -1.87
C SER A 9 -18.05 -13.93 -0.56
N ALA A 10 -19.14 -13.22 -0.25
CA ALA A 10 -20.12 -13.51 0.81
C ALA A 10 -19.56 -13.76 2.23
N GLY A 11 -19.32 -12.68 2.98
CA GLY A 11 -19.39 -12.69 4.45
C GLY A 11 -18.08 -12.43 5.21
N SER A 12 -16.94 -12.39 4.54
CA SER A 12 -15.66 -11.96 5.12
C SER A 12 -15.28 -10.64 4.47
N PHE A 13 -15.35 -9.54 5.22
CA PHE A 13 -14.77 -8.27 4.77
C PHE A 13 -13.25 -8.42 4.86
N ASP A 14 -12.63 -9.01 3.85
CA ASP A 14 -11.18 -9.05 3.76
C ASP A 14 -10.66 -7.61 3.72
N LEU A 15 -9.90 -7.26 4.76
CA LEU A 15 -9.25 -5.97 4.89
C LEU A 15 -8.26 -5.81 3.72
N PRO A 16 -8.20 -4.63 3.08
CA PRO A 16 -7.21 -4.40 2.05
C PRO A 16 -5.80 -4.58 2.62
N LYS A 17 -4.95 -5.20 1.79
CA LYS A 17 -3.59 -5.56 2.16
C LYS A 17 -2.59 -4.89 1.25
N HIS A 18 -1.46 -4.48 1.80
CA HIS A 18 -0.39 -3.83 1.05
C HIS A 18 0.97 -4.30 1.56
N LEU A 19 1.85 -4.66 0.63
CA LEU A 19 3.23 -5.06 0.95
C LEU A 19 4.10 -3.81 0.99
N CYS A 20 4.58 -3.46 2.18
CA CYS A 20 5.57 -2.41 2.41
C CYS A 20 6.95 -3.01 2.64
N ILE A 21 8.00 -2.23 2.38
CA ILE A 21 9.33 -2.57 2.91
C ILE A 21 9.26 -2.57 4.44
N ASP A 22 9.87 -3.57 5.06
CA ASP A 22 9.97 -3.69 6.50
C ASP A 22 10.73 -2.48 7.06
N PRO A 23 10.07 -1.59 7.82
CA PRO A 23 10.72 -0.41 8.37
C PRO A 23 11.71 -0.75 9.49
N LEU A 24 11.69 -1.99 10.01
CA LEU A 24 12.70 -2.50 10.96
C LEU A 24 13.93 -3.02 10.24
N ASP A 25 13.84 -3.30 8.95
CA ASP A 25 14.96 -3.77 8.15
C ASP A 25 15.74 -2.60 7.56
N SER A 26 16.88 -2.28 8.19
CA SER A 26 17.78 -1.21 7.73
C SER A 26 18.34 -1.44 6.32
N TYR A 27 18.25 -2.67 5.80
CA TYR A 27 18.71 -3.03 4.45
C TYR A 27 17.61 -3.01 3.38
N ALA A 28 16.34 -2.81 3.76
CA ALA A 28 15.20 -2.81 2.84
C ALA A 28 15.09 -4.07 1.96
N GLU A 29 15.53 -5.21 2.46
CA GLU A 29 15.45 -6.52 1.81
C GLU A 29 14.21 -7.31 2.23
N ARG A 30 13.54 -6.89 3.32
CA ARG A 30 12.34 -7.53 3.84
C ARG A 30 11.09 -6.74 3.50
N GLU A 31 9.99 -7.47 3.33
CA GLU A 31 8.67 -6.91 3.11
C GLU A 31 7.74 -7.35 4.25
N VAL A 32 6.84 -6.45 4.64
CA VAL A 32 5.79 -6.66 5.65
C VAL A 32 4.43 -6.44 4.98
N LEU A 33 3.50 -7.36 5.24
CA LEU A 33 2.14 -7.29 4.75
C LEU A 33 1.30 -6.50 5.75
N VAL A 34 0.87 -5.33 5.33
CA VAL A 34 0.09 -4.42 6.17
C VAL A 34 -1.39 -4.57 5.84
N ASP A 35 -2.17 -4.88 6.86
CA ASP A 35 -3.63 -4.81 6.80
C ASP A 35 -4.05 -3.43 7.29
N PHE A 36 -4.94 -2.78 6.54
CA PHE A 36 -5.41 -1.44 6.87
C PHE A 36 -6.89 -1.26 6.53
N GLU A 37 -7.50 -0.25 7.13
CA GLU A 37 -8.85 0.20 6.82
C GLU A 37 -8.78 1.58 6.16
N ILE A 38 -9.54 1.78 5.08
CA ILE A 38 -9.69 3.09 4.46
C ILE A 38 -10.84 3.82 5.15
N THR A 39 -10.55 4.97 5.75
CA THR A 39 -11.54 5.83 6.41
C THR A 39 -11.55 7.19 5.73
N GLY A 40 -12.41 7.35 4.72
CA GLY A 40 -12.53 8.59 3.95
C GLY A 40 -11.26 8.92 3.18
N SER A 41 -10.59 10.02 3.55
CA SER A 41 -9.33 10.48 2.95
C SER A 41 -8.08 10.05 3.73
N SER A 42 -8.20 9.03 4.58
CA SER A 42 -7.11 8.51 5.40
C SER A 42 -7.16 6.99 5.45
N CYS A 43 -6.10 6.37 5.93
CA CYS A 43 -6.01 4.94 6.19
C CYS A 43 -5.57 4.68 7.63
N ARG A 44 -6.14 3.66 8.26
CA ARG A 44 -5.80 3.20 9.60
C ARG A 44 -5.16 1.82 9.50
N LEU A 45 -3.94 1.69 10.00
CA LEU A 45 -3.26 0.39 10.12
C LEU A 45 -3.98 -0.47 11.16
N THR A 46 -4.31 -1.71 10.79
CA THR A 46 -4.94 -2.69 11.68
C THR A 46 -4.00 -3.82 12.05
N ALA A 47 -3.10 -4.22 11.14
CA ALA A 47 -2.03 -5.18 11.43
C ALA A 47 -0.83 -4.92 10.52
N ALA A 48 0.36 -5.32 10.96
CA ALA A 48 1.57 -5.34 10.15
C ALA A 48 2.22 -6.71 10.32
N ILE A 49 2.01 -7.58 9.33
CA ILE A 49 2.41 -8.99 9.37
C ILE A 49 3.79 -9.14 8.72
N ASP A 50 4.78 -9.61 9.45
CA ASP A 50 6.09 -9.87 8.91
C ASP A 50 6.13 -11.16 8.07
N ARG A 51 7.32 -11.51 7.57
CA ARG A 51 7.55 -12.75 6.80
C ARG A 51 7.30 -14.03 7.61
N GLU A 52 7.45 -13.98 8.93
CA GLU A 52 7.20 -15.09 9.84
C GLU A 52 5.71 -15.20 10.22
N GLY A 53 4.88 -14.25 9.78
CA GLY A 53 3.45 -14.21 10.08
C GLY A 53 3.14 -13.54 11.42
N GLN A 54 4.08 -12.80 12.00
CA GLN A 54 3.93 -12.10 13.28
C GLN A 54 3.40 -10.68 13.08
N ASP A 55 2.45 -10.27 13.93
CA ASP A 55 1.99 -8.89 13.95
C ASP A 55 3.00 -7.99 14.69
N ILE A 56 3.81 -7.30 13.91
CA ILE A 56 4.83 -6.36 14.38
C ILE A 56 4.29 -4.93 14.56
N LEU A 57 2.99 -4.70 14.37
CA LEU A 57 2.40 -3.34 14.43
C LEU A 57 2.70 -2.63 15.76
N SER A 58 2.75 -3.38 16.86
CA SER A 58 3.06 -2.87 18.19
C SER A 58 4.55 -2.54 18.38
N GLU A 59 5.42 -3.15 17.58
CA GLU A 59 6.87 -2.93 17.58
C GLU A 59 7.26 -1.71 16.73
N LEU A 60 6.38 -1.28 15.83
CA LEU A 60 6.60 -0.11 15.01
C LEU A 60 6.48 1.19 15.81
N THR A 61 7.51 2.02 15.68
CA THR A 61 7.50 3.39 16.18
C THR A 61 6.41 4.22 15.49
N GLU A 62 5.99 5.33 16.11
CA GLU A 62 5.00 6.23 15.50
C GLU A 62 5.47 6.81 14.16
N ALA A 63 6.78 7.07 14.03
CA ALA A 63 7.36 7.53 12.77
C ALA A 63 7.20 6.49 11.66
N GLN A 64 7.59 5.24 11.91
CA GLN A 64 7.47 4.15 10.94
C GLN A 64 6.02 3.88 10.53
N ARG A 65 5.08 3.92 11.49
CA ARG A 65 3.64 3.81 11.20
C ARG A 65 3.13 4.94 10.31
N LYS A 66 3.64 6.16 10.51
CA LYS A 66 3.28 7.32 9.70
C LYS A 66 3.85 7.24 8.29
N ASP A 67 5.08 6.74 8.12
CA ASP A 67 5.67 6.49 6.81
C ASP A 67 4.82 5.48 6.00
N ILE A 68 4.44 4.35 6.62
CA ILE A 68 3.54 3.37 5.98
C ILE A 68 2.19 3.99 5.62
N GLN A 69 1.59 4.78 6.52
CA GLN A 69 0.32 5.45 6.24
C GLN A 69 0.42 6.43 5.07
N ASN A 70 1.50 7.20 4.97
CA ASN A 70 1.71 8.10 3.83
C ASN A 70 1.81 7.31 2.53
N GLU A 71 2.58 6.23 2.52
CA GLU A 71 2.70 5.37 1.35
C GLU A 71 1.35 4.74 0.95
N LEU A 72 0.55 4.29 1.92
CA LEU A 72 -0.80 3.77 1.67
C LEU A 72 -1.74 4.84 1.11
N ILE A 73 -1.65 6.08 1.62
CA ILE A 73 -2.44 7.22 1.13
C ILE A 73 -2.06 7.54 -0.31
N GLU A 74 -0.76 7.52 -0.64
CA GLU A 74 -0.25 7.72 -2.00
C GLU A 74 -0.67 6.58 -2.93
N ALA A 75 -0.49 5.33 -2.49
CA ALA A 75 -0.80 4.14 -3.28
C ALA A 75 -2.32 3.97 -3.52
N CYS A 76 -3.15 4.34 -2.54
CA CYS A 76 -4.62 4.36 -2.68
C CYS A 76 -5.13 5.63 -3.39
N GLY A 77 -4.29 6.63 -3.63
CA GLY A 77 -4.69 7.91 -4.25
C GLY A 77 -5.61 8.77 -3.38
N LEU A 78 -5.55 8.61 -2.06
CA LEU A 78 -6.38 9.35 -1.08
C LEU A 78 -5.79 10.74 -0.74
N GLY A 79 -4.50 10.93 -1.00
CA GLY A 79 -3.77 12.16 -0.73
C GLY A 79 -3.51 12.93 -2.02
N LEU A 80 -4.38 13.89 -2.32
CA LEU A 80 -4.24 14.91 -3.37
C LEU A 80 -4.32 14.35 -4.81
N GLY A 81 -5.05 15.07 -5.67
CA GLY A 81 -4.97 14.84 -7.10
C GLY A 81 -3.55 15.09 -7.61
N ALA A 82 -2.73 14.03 -7.73
CA ALA A 82 -1.46 14.05 -8.44
C ALA A 82 -1.06 12.61 -8.83
N VAL A 83 -1.26 12.24 -10.09
CA VAL A 83 -0.17 11.90 -11.03
C VAL A 83 0.87 10.92 -10.48
N HIS A 84 0.56 9.61 -10.53
CA HIS A 84 1.59 8.64 -10.92
C HIS A 84 0.97 7.39 -11.58
N LEU A 85 0.91 7.46 -12.91
CA LEU A 85 0.78 6.33 -13.81
C LEU A 85 1.88 5.31 -13.53
N THR A 86 1.57 4.07 -13.15
CA THR A 86 2.39 2.91 -13.58
C THR A 86 1.55 1.67 -13.85
N SER A 87 0.86 1.68 -15.00
CA SER A 87 0.57 0.45 -15.73
C SER A 87 1.00 0.66 -17.19
N ARG A 88 2.30 0.49 -17.40
CA ARG A 88 2.97 0.50 -18.71
C ARG A 88 2.41 -0.62 -19.56
N GLY A 89 1.67 -0.27 -20.61
CA GLY A 89 1.14 -1.21 -21.59
C GLY A 89 0.69 -0.55 -22.89
N ARG A 90 1.66 -0.34 -23.79
CA ARG A 90 1.55 -0.13 -25.25
C ARG A 90 1.62 1.31 -25.77
N MET A 91 2.76 1.54 -26.43
CA MET A 91 3.05 2.59 -27.40
C MET A 91 2.02 2.57 -28.53
N GLU A 92 1.61 3.73 -29.02
CA GLU A 92 1.76 4.15 -30.43
C GLU A 92 1.65 5.69 -30.43
N GLN A 93 2.75 6.37 -30.76
CA GLN A 93 2.71 7.80 -31.09
C GLN A 93 2.37 7.92 -32.57
N GLU A 94 1.25 8.56 -32.90
CA GLU A 94 1.05 9.11 -34.24
C GLU A 94 0.35 10.47 -34.10
N ALA A 95 1.15 11.52 -33.93
CA ALA A 95 0.71 12.89 -34.09
C ALA A 95 1.05 13.32 -35.51
N VAL A 96 0.04 13.27 -36.39
CA VAL A 96 0.07 13.91 -37.71
C VAL A 96 0.10 15.42 -37.50
N PHE A 97 1.21 16.04 -37.91
CA PHE A 97 1.28 17.49 -38.08
C PHE A 97 0.61 17.85 -39.43
N LEU A 98 -0.40 18.71 -39.38
CA LEU A 98 -0.88 19.49 -40.54
C LEU A 98 -0.43 20.94 -40.36
#